data_AF-A0AAN2A1R9-F1
#
_entry.id   AF-A0AAN2A1R9-F1
#
_cell.length_a   1.000
_cell.length_b   1.000
_cell.length_c   1.000
_cell.angle_alpha   90.00
_cell.angle_beta   90.00
_cell.angle_gamma   90.00
#
_symmetry.space_group_name_H-M   'P 1'
#
loop_
_entity.id
_entity.type
_entity.pdbx_description
1 polymer ?
#
loop_
_entity_poly.entity_id
_entity_poly.type
_entity_poly.pdbx_seq_one_letter_code
_entity_poly.pdbx_strand_id
1 'polypeptide(L)'
;MIEYGVWIKLEPEDVLVYTGSKSECEQYIETETLKNTSGNTAWRLDVLPVFRVESTPKGHPTKIVAAYYNKESALLFARDYLENNETLVGPEDVKVTW
;
A
#
# COMPACT_ATOMS: atom_id res chain seq x y z
N MET A 1 -17.03 -2.48 6.96
CA MET A 1 -15.96 -2.44 7.98
C MET A 1 -14.93 -1.42 7.50
N ILE A 2 -14.41 -0.54 8.37
CA ILE A 2 -13.41 0.47 7.96
C ILE A 2 -12.04 -0.19 8.01
N GLU A 3 -11.31 -0.19 6.90
CA GLU A 3 -9.93 -0.67 6.80
C GLU A 3 -8.96 0.50 6.92
N TYR A 4 -7.79 0.24 7.48
CA TYR A 4 -6.72 1.21 7.71
C TYR A 4 -5.46 0.79 6.97
N GLY A 5 -4.61 1.76 6.67
CA GLY A 5 -3.29 1.56 6.10
C GLY A 5 -2.20 2.19 6.97
N VAL A 6 -0.99 1.65 6.86
CA VAL A 6 0.23 2.25 7.39
C VAL A 6 1.11 2.64 6.23
N TRP A 7 1.50 3.90 6.19
CA TRP A 7 2.45 4.44 5.24
C TRP A 7 3.75 4.84 5.92
N ILE A 8 4.87 4.59 5.24
CA ILE A 8 6.16 5.20 5.56
C ILE A 8 6.21 6.54 4.84
N LYS A 9 6.47 7.63 5.58
CA LYS A 9 6.70 8.94 4.97
C LYS A 9 8.07 8.95 4.30
N LEU A 10 8.07 8.99 2.98
CA LEU A 10 9.26 9.22 2.17
C LEU A 10 9.02 10.51 1.37
N GLU A 11 10.09 11.27 1.11
CA GLU A 11 10.03 12.34 0.12
C GLU A 11 10.42 11.75 -1.24
N PRO A 12 9.61 11.87 -2.29
CA PRO A 12 8.46 12.78 -2.43
C PRO A 12 7.08 12.19 -2.05
N GLU A 13 6.95 10.87 -1.89
CA GLU A 13 5.65 10.22 -1.68
C GLU A 13 5.68 9.16 -0.56
N ASP A 14 4.59 9.15 0.23
CA ASP A 14 4.34 8.15 1.26
C ASP A 14 4.10 6.75 0.64
N VAL A 15 4.79 5.72 1.16
CA VAL A 15 4.68 4.35 0.66
C VAL A 15 3.82 3.50 1.58
N LEU A 16 2.77 2.88 1.05
CA LEU A 16 1.92 1.94 1.78
C LEU A 16 2.70 0.65 2.07
N VAL A 17 2.79 0.26 3.34
CA VAL A 17 3.55 -0.93 3.77
C VAL A 17 2.72 -1.99 4.49
N TYR A 18 1.56 -1.60 5.04
CA TYR A 18 0.68 -2.52 5.75
C TYR A 18 -0.78 -2.07 5.69
N THR A 19 -1.71 -3.03 5.71
CA THR A 19 -3.15 -2.79 5.74
C THR A 19 -3.82 -3.74 6.71
N GLY A 20 -4.86 -3.29 7.42
CA GLY A 20 -5.63 -4.13 8.33
C GLY A 20 -6.69 -3.34 9.09
N SER A 21 -7.13 -3.88 10.23
CA SER A 21 -7.88 -3.11 11.21
C SER A 21 -6.99 -2.03 11.85
N LYS A 22 -7.62 -1.05 12.50
CA LYS A 22 -6.89 0.01 13.21
C LYS A 22 -5.88 -0.55 14.21
N SER A 23 -6.31 -1.51 15.03
CA SER A 23 -5.47 -2.12 16.07
C SER A 23 -4.31 -2.92 15.49
N GLU A 24 -4.52 -3.66 14.39
CA GLU A 24 -3.43 -4.36 13.70
C GLU A 24 -2.39 -3.38 13.14
N CYS A 25 -2.84 -2.26 12.58
CA CYS A 25 -1.96 -1.23 12.06
C CYS A 25 -1.18 -0.49 13.16
N GLU A 26 -1.81 -0.20 14.30
CA GLU A 26 -1.14 0.35 15.49
C GLU A 26 -0.06 -0.61 16.00
N GLN A 27 -0.39 -1.90 16.14
CA GLN A 27 0.55 -2.94 16.57
C GLN A 27 1.72 -3.12 15.59
N TYR A 28 1.46 -3.01 14.28
CA TYR A 28 2.51 -3.03 13.26
C TYR A 28 3.49 -1.86 13.45
N ILE A 29 2.97 -0.62 13.63
CA ILE A 29 3.81 0.57 13.84
C ILE A 29 4.67 0.41 15.10
N GLU A 30 4.10 -0.06 16.21
CA GLU A 30 4.85 -0.30 17.45
C GLU A 30 5.98 -1.31 17.22
N THR A 31 5.66 -2.43 16.57
CA THR A 31 6.63 -3.50 16.30
C THR A 31 7.77 -3.03 15.40
N GLU A 32 7.48 -2.29 14.33
CA GLU A 32 8.49 -1.80 13.41
C GLU A 32 9.32 -0.64 14.00
N THR A 33 8.70 0.22 14.82
CA THR A 33 9.42 1.28 15.55
C THR A 33 10.42 0.70 16.54
N LEU A 34 10.07 -0.40 17.24
CA LEU A 34 10.98 -1.09 18.16
C LEU A 34 12.19 -1.72 17.43
N LYS A 35 11.99 -2.22 16.21
CA LYS A 35 13.08 -2.76 15.38
C LYS A 35 13.96 -1.66 14.81
N ASN A 36 13.40 -0.48 14.54
CA ASN A 36 14.09 0.64 13.93
C ASN A 36 14.59 1.65 14.97
N THR A 37 15.69 1.32 15.63
CA THR A 37 16.35 2.14 16.65
C THR A 37 16.91 3.47 16.14
N SER A 38 16.92 3.70 14.82
CA SER A 38 17.40 4.96 14.23
C SER A 38 16.46 6.14 14.43
N GLY A 39 15.18 5.90 14.76
CA GLY A 39 14.19 6.94 15.06
C GLY A 39 13.78 7.84 13.89
N ASN A 40 14.35 7.63 12.69
CA ASN A 40 14.15 8.50 11.53
C ASN A 40 12.93 8.12 10.66
N THR A 41 12.28 6.98 10.93
CA THR A 41 11.11 6.56 10.16
C THR A 41 9.85 7.22 10.74
N ALA A 42 9.24 8.11 9.95
CA ALA A 42 7.96 8.68 10.27
C ALA A 42 6.84 7.84 9.65
N TRP A 43 5.90 7.40 10.49
CA TRP A 43 4.76 6.60 10.08
C TRP A 43 3.52 7.49 9.91
N ARG A 44 2.66 7.16 8.95
CA ARG A 44 1.30 7.68 8.84
C ARG A 44 0.32 6.51 8.98
N LEU A 45 -0.61 6.63 9.91
CA LEU A 45 -1.77 5.74 10.06
C LEU A 45 -3.00 6.50 9.60
N ASP A 46 -3.75 5.96 8.65
CA ASP A 46 -4.95 6.60 8.12
C ASP A 46 -5.95 5.56 7.62
N VAL A 47 -7.20 5.99 7.40
CA VAL A 47 -8.22 5.18 6.75
C VAL A 47 -7.76 4.85 5.34
N LEU A 48 -7.91 3.59 4.94
CA LEU A 48 -7.53 3.15 3.60
C LEU A 48 -8.48 3.79 2.57
N PRO A 49 -7.96 4.57 1.61
CA PRO A 49 -8.81 5.20 0.60
C PRO A 49 -9.61 4.18 -0.22
N VAL A 50 -10.70 4.66 -0.83
CA VAL A 50 -11.67 3.82 -1.52
C VAL A 50 -11.08 3.14 -2.76
N PHE A 51 -10.32 3.86 -3.59
CA PHE A 51 -9.73 3.28 -4.80
C PHE A 51 -8.42 2.60 -4.48
N ARG A 52 -8.35 1.28 -4.62
CA ARG A 52 -7.21 0.47 -4.22
C ARG A 52 -6.56 -0.16 -5.42
N VAL A 53 -5.23 -0.16 -5.45
CA VAL A 53 -4.45 -0.89 -6.44
C VAL A 53 -4.02 -2.19 -5.80
N GLU A 54 -4.59 -3.28 -6.29
CA GLU A 54 -4.28 -4.63 -5.85
C GLU A 54 -3.34 -5.29 -6.87
N SER A 55 -2.25 -5.88 -6.38
CA SER A 55 -1.32 -6.65 -7.17
C SER A 55 -1.38 -8.13 -6.78
N THR A 56 -1.45 -9.00 -7.78
CA THR A 56 -1.42 -10.47 -7.60
C THR A 56 -0.27 -11.06 -8.41
N PRO A 57 0.97 -11.03 -7.89
CA PRO A 57 2.09 -11.69 -8.55
C PRO A 57 1.84 -13.20 -8.67
N LYS A 58 2.32 -13.84 -9.74
CA LYS A 58 2.10 -15.27 -10.00
C LYS A 58 2.44 -16.14 -8.78
N GLY A 59 1.45 -16.84 -8.25
CA GLY A 59 1.60 -17.76 -7.11
C GLY A 59 1.64 -17.09 -5.73
N HIS A 60 1.42 -15.78 -5.66
CA HIS A 60 1.36 -15.03 -4.41
C HIS A 60 -0.07 -14.54 -4.10
N PRO A 61 -0.42 -14.35 -2.82
CA PRO A 61 -1.68 -13.73 -2.45
C PRO A 61 -1.79 -12.31 -3.02
N THR A 62 -3.01 -11.91 -3.38
CA THR A 62 -3.32 -10.52 -3.73
C THR A 62 -2.98 -9.60 -2.56
N LYS A 63 -2.29 -8.50 -2.85
CA LYS A 63 -1.93 -7.46 -1.86
C LYS A 63 -2.30 -6.09 -2.39
N ILE A 64 -2.72 -5.21 -1.48
CA ILE A 64 -2.94 -3.81 -1.79
C ILE A 64 -1.58 -3.12 -1.77
N VAL A 65 -1.17 -2.58 -2.91
CA VAL A 65 0.14 -1.94 -3.10
C VAL A 65 0.04 -0.42 -3.06
N ALA A 66 -1.13 0.14 -3.35
CA ALA A 66 -1.42 1.56 -3.20
C ALA A 66 -2.92 1.80 -3.01
N ALA A 67 -3.29 2.97 -2.48
CA ALA A 67 -4.69 3.37 -2.30
C ALA A 67 -4.85 4.89 -2.42
N TYR A 68 -5.91 5.33 -3.10
CA TYR A 68 -6.16 6.71 -3.49
C TYR A 68 -7.61 7.15 -3.24
N TYR A 69 -7.79 8.44 -2.97
CA TYR A 69 -9.11 9.05 -2.83
C TYR A 69 -9.80 9.30 -4.17
N ASN A 70 -9.04 9.29 -5.28
CA ASN A 70 -9.56 9.50 -6.61
C ASN A 70 -9.19 8.32 -7.53
N LYS A 71 -10.07 8.01 -8.50
CA LYS A 71 -9.91 6.88 -9.43
C LYS A 71 -8.78 7.08 -10.41
N GLU A 72 -8.55 8.31 -10.85
CA GLU A 72 -7.56 8.64 -11.89
C GLU A 72 -6.13 8.38 -11.43
N SER A 73 -5.77 8.84 -10.23
CA SER A 73 -4.47 8.54 -9.58
C SER A 73 -4.28 7.05 -9.38
N ALA A 74 -5.33 6.30 -9.00
CA ALA A 74 -5.23 4.85 -8.86
C ALA A 74 -4.96 4.15 -10.21
N LEU A 75 -5.60 4.61 -11.30
CA LEU A 75 -5.38 4.06 -12.64
C LEU A 75 -4.00 4.43 -13.19
N LEU A 76 -3.54 5.66 -12.97
CA LEU A 76 -2.20 6.10 -13.37
C LEU A 76 -1.13 5.28 -12.64
N PHE A 77 -1.23 5.15 -11.31
CA PHE A 77 -0.32 4.32 -10.55
C PHE A 77 -0.37 2.86 -10.99
N ALA A 78 -1.55 2.27 -11.19
CA ALA A 78 -1.67 0.87 -11.61
C ALA A 78 -0.97 0.61 -12.96
N ARG A 79 -1.07 1.56 -13.89
CA ARG A 79 -0.38 1.51 -15.17
C ARG A 79 1.13 1.61 -15.00
N ASP A 80 1.60 2.62 -14.27
CA ASP A 80 3.03 2.82 -14.04
C ASP A 80 3.65 1.63 -13.28
N TYR A 81 2.92 1.07 -12.31
CA TYR A 81 3.33 -0.08 -11.52
C TYR A 81 3.43 -1.36 -12.37
N LEU A 82 2.51 -1.57 -13.32
CA LEU A 82 2.60 -2.68 -14.27
C LEU A 82 3.78 -2.52 -15.22
N GLU A 83 4.02 -1.30 -15.73
CA GLU A 83 5.10 -1.02 -16.69
C GLU A 83 6.50 -1.14 -16.06
N ASN A 84 6.65 -0.87 -14.76
CA ASN A 84 7.95 -0.87 -14.07
C ASN A 84 8.27 -2.15 -13.29
N ASN A 85 7.38 -3.16 -13.28
CA ASN A 85 7.54 -4.34 -12.44
C ASN A 85 7.60 -5.62 -13.28
N GLU A 86 8.82 -6.08 -13.56
CA GLU A 86 9.13 -7.20 -14.46
C GLU A 86 8.54 -8.56 -14.02
N THR A 87 8.05 -8.65 -12.78
CA THR A 87 7.41 -9.88 -12.25
C THR A 87 5.94 -10.02 -12.62
N LEU A 88 5.32 -8.95 -13.11
CA LEU A 88 3.93 -8.90 -13.53
C LEU A 88 3.86 -9.20 -15.02
N VAL A 89 2.95 -10.08 -15.42
CA VAL A 89 2.89 -10.65 -16.77
C VAL A 89 1.75 -10.04 -17.59
N GLY A 90 0.78 -9.38 -16.94
CA GLY A 90 -0.28 -8.68 -17.65
C GLY A 90 -1.17 -7.80 -16.76
N PRO A 91 -2.10 -7.04 -17.35
CA PRO A 91 -3.06 -6.19 -16.64
C PRO A 91 -3.99 -6.96 -15.69
N GLU A 92 -4.07 -8.29 -15.81
CA GLU A 92 -4.73 -9.17 -14.84
C GLU A 92 -4.03 -9.21 -13.47
N ASP A 93 -2.73 -8.90 -13.43
CA ASP A 93 -1.93 -8.94 -12.21
C ASP A 93 -2.01 -7.64 -11.40
N VAL A 94 -2.60 -6.58 -11.96
CA VAL A 94 -2.83 -5.28 -11.31
C VAL A 94 -4.24 -4.79 -11.58
N LYS A 95 -5.05 -4.65 -10.54
CA LYS A 95 -6.44 -4.19 -10.67
C LYS A 95 -6.71 -3.01 -9.74
N VAL A 96 -7.56 -2.10 -10.20
CA VAL A 96 -8.12 -1.04 -9.37
C VAL A 96 -9.49 -1.47 -8.85
N THR A 97 -9.64 -1.58 -7.54
CA THR A 97 -10.89 -1.92 -6.84
C THR A 97 -11.46 -0.69 -6.10
N TRP A 98 -12.74 -0.72 -5.74
CA TRP A 98 -13.47 0.35 -5.03
C TRP A 98 -14.39 -0.22 -3.95
#